data_AF-A0A6N7ZBF7-F1
#
_entry.id   AF-A0A6N7ZBF7-F1
#
_cell.length_a   1.000
_cell.length_b   1.000
_cell.length_c   1.000
_cell.angle_alpha   90.00
_cell.angle_beta   90.00
_cell.angle_gamma   90.00
#
_symmetry.space_group_name_H-M   'P 1'
#
loop_
_entity.id
_entity.type
_entity.pdbx_description
1 polymer ?
#
loop_
_entity_poly.entity_id
_entity_poly.type
_entity_poly.pdbx_seq_one_letter_code
_entity_poly.pdbx_strand_id
1 'polypeptide(L)' 'MSDEPLLRIVRGHPDDDELAALTAVVAAVASAPAGPERPERRSRWADRAALLRQVPHPGEGAWRASGFPR' A
#
# COMPACT_ATOMS: atom_id res chain seq x y z
N MET A 1 -6.51 28.33 12.78
CA MET A 1 -6.12 27.10 12.06
C MET A 1 -6.50 25.96 12.98
N SER A 2 -7.69 25.38 12.80
CA SER A 2 -8.07 24.23 13.62
C SER A 2 -7.25 23.05 13.14
N ASP A 3 -6.50 22.45 14.05
CA ASP A 3 -5.68 21.28 13.75
C ASP A 3 -6.60 20.10 13.42
N GLU A 4 -6.40 19.45 12.28
CA GLU A 4 -7.23 18.33 11.86
C GLU A 4 -6.80 17.07 12.65
N PRO A 5 -7.73 16.33 13.28
CA PRO A 5 -7.37 15.20 14.12
C PRO A 5 -6.71 14.09 13.29
N LEU A 6 -5.60 13.55 13.79
CA LEU A 6 -4.85 12.44 13.17
C LEU A 6 -5.69 11.16 13.01
N LEU A 7 -6.65 10.93 13.90
CA LEU A 7 -7.57 9.79 13.88
C LEU A 7 -8.95 10.24 14.37
N ARG A 8 -10.02 9.83 13.67
CA ARG A 8 -11.41 10.10 14.08
C ARG A 8 -12.26 8.83 14.02
N ILE A 9 -12.90 8.49 15.13
CA ILE A 9 -13.91 7.43 15.19
C ILE A 9 -15.20 7.98 14.59
N VAL A 10 -15.61 7.47 13.43
CA VAL A 10 -16.83 7.92 12.74
C VAL A 10 -18.07 7.14 13.19
N ARG A 11 -17.88 5.91 13.67
CA ARG A 11 -18.94 5.02 14.14
C ARG A 11 -18.40 4.03 15.17
N GLY A 12 -19.24 3.61 16.10
CA GLY A 12 -18.90 2.69 17.18
C GLY A 12 -18.56 3.42 18.47
N HIS A 13 -18.47 2.67 19.56
CA HIS A 13 -18.04 3.17 20.87
C HIS A 13 -17.01 2.17 21.42
N PRO A 14 -15.75 2.24 20.94
CA PRO A 14 -14.73 1.33 21.40
C PRO A 14 -14.51 1.53 22.89
N ASP A 15 -14.23 0.45 23.60
CA ASP A 15 -13.75 0.54 24.97
C ASP A 15 -12.29 1.05 25.01
N ASP A 16 -11.79 1.28 26.22
CA ASP A 16 -10.45 1.83 26.43
C ASP A 16 -9.36 0.89 25.89
N ASP A 17 -9.57 -0.43 25.99
CA ASP A 17 -8.61 -1.44 25.54
C ASP A 17 -8.55 -1.49 24.01
N GLU A 18 -9.72 -1.44 23.35
CA GLU A 18 -9.84 -1.38 21.89
C GLU A 18 -9.23 -0.08 21.33
N LEU A 19 -9.47 1.05 21.98
CA LEU A 19 -8.90 2.34 21.59
C LEU A 19 -7.38 2.36 21.76
N ALA A 20 -6.87 1.81 22.86
CA ALA A 20 -5.43 1.66 23.11
C ALA A 20 -4.77 0.76 22.05
N ALA A 21 -5.40 -0.38 21.74
CA ALA A 21 -4.91 -1.30 20.71
C ALA A 21 -4.84 -0.64 19.32
N LEU A 22 -5.91 0.07 18.91
CA LEU A 22 -5.92 0.79 17.64
C LEU A 22 -4.81 1.84 17.58
N THR A 23 -4.64 2.62 18.65
CA THR A 23 -3.63 3.68 18.73
C THR A 23 -2.21 3.09 18.66
N ALA A 24 -1.95 1.99 19.36
CA ALA A 24 -0.68 1.30 19.32
C ALA A 24 -0.33 0.79 17.92
N VAL A 25 -1.30 0.23 17.19
CA VAL A 25 -1.11 -0.21 15.80
C VAL A 25 -0.77 0.96 14.88
N VAL A 26 -1.50 2.07 14.99
CA VAL A 26 -1.25 3.27 14.18
C VAL A 26 0.15 3.84 14.47
N ALA A 27 0.53 3.95 15.74
CA ALA A 27 1.87 4.40 16.13
C ALA A 27 2.98 3.46 15.63
N ALA A 28 2.76 2.14 15.70
CA ALA A 28 3.71 1.15 15.22
C ALA A 28 3.91 1.23 13.70
N VAL A 29 2.83 1.39 12.93
CA VAL A 29 2.90 1.57 11.47
C VAL A 29 3.60 2.88 11.11
N ALA A 30 3.29 3.98 11.81
CA ALA A 30 3.93 5.28 11.56
C ALA A 30 5.43 5.28 11.91
N SER A 31 5.83 4.47 12.89
CA SER A 31 7.23 4.35 13.34
C SER A 31 8.02 3.30 12.57
N ALA A 32 7.37 2.54 11.68
CA ALA A 32 8.02 1.49 10.93
C ALA A 32 9.12 2.09 10.03
N PRO A 33 10.36 1.57 10.10
CA PRO A 33 11.41 2.03 9.21
C PRO A 33 10.99 1.76 7.76
N ALA A 34 11.34 2.68 6.87
CA ALA A 34 11.18 2.44 5.44
C ALA A 34 11.89 1.12 5.08
N GLY A 35 11.16 0.22 4.43
CA GLY A 35 11.74 -1.01 3.91
C GLY A 35 12.89 -0.71 2.93
N PRO A 36 13.74 -1.71 2.64
CA PRO A 36 14.85 -1.52 1.72
C PRO A 36 14.33 -0.95 0.40
N GLU A 37 15.03 0.05 -0.11
CA GLU A 37 14.69 0.67 -1.38
C GLU A 37 14.72 -0.41 -2.46
N ARG A 38 13.53 -0.71 -2.98
CA ARG A 38 13.41 -1.69 -4.05
C ARG A 38 13.94 -1.04 -5.32
N PRO A 39 14.74 -1.75 -6.14
CA PRO A 39 15.18 -1.19 -7.41
C PRO A 39 13.99 -0.64 -8.18
N GLU A 40 14.16 0.57 -8.73
CA GLU A 40 13.15 1.20 -9.56
C GLU A 40 12.69 0.19 -10.62
N ARG A 41 11.39 -0.14 -10.59
CA ARG A 41 10.83 -1.01 -11.61
C ARG A 41 10.88 -0.25 -12.92
N ARG A 42 11.43 -0.89 -13.95
CA ARG A 42 11.31 -0.38 -15.33
C ARG A 42 9.85 -0.03 -15.63
N SER A 43 9.67 1.09 -16.35
CA SER A 43 8.36 1.54 -16.81
C SER A 43 7.64 0.40 -17.51
N ARG A 44 6.43 0.06 -17.05
CA ARG A 44 5.59 -0.97 -17.66
C ARG A 44 5.17 -0.61 -19.09
N TRP A 45 5.09 0.69 -19.41
CA TRP A 45 4.82 1.17 -20.76
C TRP A 45 5.93 0.84 -21.76
N ALA A 46 7.18 0.72 -21.31
CA ALA A 46 8.35 0.45 -22.15
C ALA A 46 8.86 -1.00 -21.99
N ASP A 47 8.09 -1.87 -21.35
CA ASP A 47 8.50 -3.24 -21.05
C ASP A 47 8.42 -4.12 -22.30
N ARG A 48 9.58 -4.41 -22.91
CA ARG A 48 9.70 -5.27 -24.10
C ARG A 48 9.13 -6.67 -23.92
N ALA A 49 8.96 -7.15 -22.67
CA ALA A 49 8.30 -8.42 -22.41
C ALA A 49 6.84 -8.44 -22.88
N ALA A 50 6.19 -7.28 -23.02
CA ALA A 50 4.84 -7.16 -23.60
C ALA A 50 4.77 -7.60 -25.07
N LEU A 51 5.88 -7.44 -25.82
CA LEU A 51 6.00 -7.87 -27.22
C LEU A 51 6.09 -9.40 -27.37
N LEU A 52 6.30 -10.12 -26.28
CA LEU A 52 6.40 -11.56 -26.24
C LEU A 52 5.08 -12.14 -25.72
N ARG A 53 4.66 -13.30 -26.22
CA ARG A 53 3.56 -14.07 -25.60
C ARG A 53 4.03 -14.65 -24.27
N GLN A 54 3.82 -13.91 -23.19
CA GLN A 54 4.09 -14.35 -21.82
C GLN A 54 2.80 -14.71 -21.11
N VAL A 55 2.83 -15.80 -20.34
CA VAL A 55 1.72 -16.14 -19.44
C VAL A 55 1.77 -15.18 -18.25
N PRO A 56 0.65 -14.55 -17.83
CA PRO A 56 0.64 -13.73 -16.62
C PRO A 56 0.98 -14.57 -15.39
N HIS A 57 1.95 -14.12 -14.58
CA HIS A 57 2.30 -14.76 -13.32
C HIS A 57 1.71 -13.94 -12.16
N PRO A 58 1.07 -14.58 -11.16
CA PRO A 58 0.64 -13.89 -9.95
C PRO A 58 1.85 -13.28 -9.24
N GLY A 59 1.71 -12.04 -8.78
CA GLY A 59 2.78 -11.34 -8.09
C GLY A 59 2.48 -9.88 -7.85
N GLU A 60 3.38 -9.22 -7.12
CA GLU A 60 3.22 -7.81 -6.80
C GLU A 60 3.14 -6.96 -8.07
N GLY A 61 2.08 -6.15 -8.15
CA GLY A 61 1.83 -5.30 -9.31
C GLY A 61 1.35 -6.03 -10.56
N ALA A 62 1.12 -7.36 -10.53
CA ALA A 62 0.62 -8.12 -11.68
C ALA A 62 -0.78 -7.67 -12.11
N TRP A 63 -1.67 -7.38 -11.15
CA TRP A 63 -3.02 -6.87 -11.41
C TRP A 63 -3.01 -5.49 -12.07
N ARG A 64 -2.12 -4.58 -11.65
CA ARG A 64 -1.96 -3.28 -12.34
C ARG A 64 -1.36 -3.47 -13.73
N ALA A 65 -0.42 -4.40 -13.88
CA ALA A 65 0.25 -4.67 -15.15
C ALA A 65 -0.69 -5.25 -16.22
N SER A 66 -1.78 -5.94 -15.85
CA SER A 66 -2.72 -6.52 -16.82
C SER A 66 -3.52 -5.50 -17.63
N GLY A 67 -3.56 -4.24 -17.19
CA GLY A 67 -4.25 -3.15 -17.89
C GLY A 67 -3.39 -2.38 -18.91
N PHE A 68 -2.09 -2.69 -19.04
CA PHE A 68 -1.22 -2.00 -19.99
C PHE A 68 -1.38 -2.57 -21.41
N PRO A 69 -1.14 -1.76 -22.47
CA PRO A 69 -1.16 -2.25 -23.84
C PRO A 69 -0.11 -3.35 -24.07
N ARG A 70 -0.43 -4.31 -24.95
CA ARG A 70 0.51 -5.31 -25.45
C ARG A 70 1.13 -4.87 -26.77
#